data_AF-A0A151IIL3-F1
#
_entry.id   AF-A0A151IIL3-F1
#
_cell.length_a   1.000
_cell.length_b   1.000
_cell.length_c   1.000
_cell.angle_alpha   90.00
_cell.angle_beta   90.00
_cell.angle_gamma   90.00
#
_symmetry.space_group_name_H-M   'P 1'
#
loop_
_entity.id
_entity.type
_entity.pdbx_description
1 polymer ?
#
loop_
_entity_poly.entity_id
_entity_poly.type
_entity_poly.pdbx_seq_one_letter_code
_entity_poly.pdbx_strand_id
1 'polypeptide(L)'
;MSGKKRSCAVRLCVQSFNVERHFFRFPKEHDRWMQWIRACGRLDLEPKGPEYAYHNCCLCHLHFEKKWYNINKIRARLHPDAIPTLFGVHINKQE
;
A
#
# COMPACT_ATOMS: atom_id res chain seq x y z
N MET A 1 -15.40 18.76 10.67
CA MET A 1 -14.02 18.30 10.36
C MET A 1 -14.11 17.19 9.32
N SER A 2 -13.88 17.50 8.04
CA SER A 2 -14.02 16.49 6.96
C SER A 2 -12.79 15.58 6.98
N GLY A 3 -12.92 14.39 7.57
CA GLY A 3 -11.85 13.40 7.60
C GLY A 3 -11.54 12.95 6.16
N LYS A 4 -10.33 13.25 5.66
CA LYS A 4 -9.87 12.72 4.37
C LYS A 4 -10.06 11.21 4.36
N LYS A 5 -10.90 10.69 3.45
CA LYS A 5 -10.98 9.26 3.17
C LYS A 5 -9.57 8.78 2.80
N ARG A 6 -9.04 7.80 3.54
CA ARG A 6 -7.74 7.18 3.21
C ARG A 6 -7.90 6.46 1.87
N SER A 7 -7.06 6.80 0.89
CA SER A 7 -7.03 6.16 -0.43
C SER A 7 -5.75 5.37 -0.61
N CYS A 8 -5.82 4.30 -1.39
CA CYS A 8 -4.63 3.52 -1.72
C CYS A 8 -3.72 4.33 -2.66
N ALA A 9 -2.41 4.29 -2.41
CA ALA A 9 -1.42 4.97 -3.23
C ALA A 9 -1.24 4.33 -4.62
N VAL A 10 -1.66 3.08 -4.80
CA VAL A 10 -1.66 2.39 -6.11
C VAL A 10 -2.69 3.04 -7.02
N ARG A 11 -2.24 3.49 -8.19
CA ARG A 11 -3.12 4.07 -9.21
C ARG A 11 -4.19 3.05 -9.61
N LEU A 12 -5.41 3.51 -9.84
CA LEU A 12 -6.56 2.66 -10.22
C LEU A 12 -6.97 1.60 -9.18
N CYS A 13 -6.42 1.63 -7.96
CA CYS A 13 -6.89 0.82 -6.84
C CYS A 13 -8.23 1.38 -6.28
N VAL A 14 -9.27 1.34 -7.11
CA VAL A 14 -10.63 1.85 -6.82
C VAL A 14 -11.74 0.87 -7.24
N GLN A 15 -11.39 -0.23 -7.93
CA GLN A 15 -12.39 -1.06 -8.64
C GLN A 15 -13.22 -2.03 -7.78
N SER A 16 -13.13 -2.03 -6.45
CA SER A 16 -14.02 -2.87 -5.63
C SER A 16 -14.73 -2.05 -4.57
N PHE A 17 -15.88 -1.47 -4.94
CA PHE A 17 -16.72 -0.68 -4.03
C PHE A 17 -17.32 -1.51 -2.88
N ASN A 18 -17.19 -2.84 -2.90
CA ASN A 18 -17.85 -3.74 -1.96
C ASN A 18 -16.89 -4.57 -1.07
N VAL A 19 -15.62 -4.18 -0.94
CA VAL A 19 -14.67 -4.91 -0.07
C VAL A 19 -14.18 -3.98 1.03
N GLU A 20 -14.27 -4.44 2.29
CA GLU A 20 -13.68 -3.74 3.43
C GLU A 20 -12.18 -3.61 3.22
N ARG A 21 -11.65 -2.38 3.34
CA ARG A 21 -10.23 -2.10 3.11
C ARG A 21 -9.56 -1.64 4.38
N HIS A 22 -8.56 -2.41 4.80
CA HIS A 22 -7.58 -1.97 5.78
C HIS A 22 -6.40 -1.32 5.06
N PHE A 23 -5.90 -0.23 5.65
CA PHE A 23 -4.83 0.59 5.08
C PHE A 23 -3.62 0.60 5.99
N PHE A 24 -2.45 0.40 5.40
CA PHE A 24 -1.14 0.43 6.06
C PHE A 24 -0.32 1.60 5.53
N ARG A 25 0.30 2.36 6.43
CA ARG A 25 1.17 3.50 6.07
C ARG A 25 2.47 2.98 5.47
N PHE A 26 3.09 3.78 4.63
CA PHE A 26 4.45 3.51 4.16
C PHE A 26 5.42 3.47 5.36
N PRO A 27 6.46 2.62 5.33
CA PRO A 27 7.48 2.61 6.38
C PRO A 27 8.28 3.92 6.40
N LYS A 28 8.83 4.27 7.56
CA LYS A 28 9.76 5.40 7.72
C LYS A 28 11.20 5.05 7.40
N GLU A 29 11.53 3.77 7.52
CA GLU A 29 12.84 3.21 7.17
C GLU A 29 13.04 3.31 5.65
N HIS A 30 14.20 3.84 5.24
CA HIS A 30 14.44 4.28 3.86
C HIS A 30 14.42 3.10 2.88
N ASP A 31 15.07 1.99 3.21
CA ASP A 31 15.20 0.86 2.30
C ASP A 31 13.85 0.19 2.05
N ARG A 32 13.08 -0.05 3.12
CA ARG A 32 11.71 -0.58 3.01
C ARG A 32 10.78 0.39 2.31
N TRP A 33 10.91 1.69 2.54
CA TRP A 33 10.12 2.69 1.84
C TRP A 33 10.41 2.68 0.34
N MET A 34 11.69 2.63 -0.02
CA MET A 34 12.14 2.54 -1.41
C MET A 34 11.60 1.26 -2.09
N GLN A 35 11.61 0.12 -1.40
CA GLN A 35 10.98 -1.12 -1.88
C GLN A 35 9.49 -0.92 -2.15
N TRP A 36 8.76 -0.29 -1.23
CA TRP A 36 7.33 -0.07 -1.39
C TRP A 36 7.01 0.84 -2.58
N ILE A 37 7.70 1.97 -2.73
CA ILE A 37 7.40 2.93 -3.83
C ILE A 37 7.73 2.32 -5.19
N ARG A 38 8.79 1.51 -5.28
CA ARG A 38 9.13 0.75 -6.50
C ARG A 38 8.06 -0.28 -6.82
N ALA A 39 7.69 -1.09 -5.83
CA ALA A 39 6.70 -2.15 -5.99
C ALA A 39 5.33 -1.60 -6.43
N CYS A 40 4.89 -0.45 -5.89
CA CYS A 40 3.61 0.16 -6.26
C CYS A 40 3.68 1.15 -7.44
N GLY A 41 4.83 1.31 -8.09
CA GLY A 41 4.99 2.19 -9.25
C GLY A 41 4.84 3.69 -8.93
N ARG A 42 5.14 4.10 -7.70
CA ARG A 42 5.01 5.49 -7.19
C ARG A 42 6.36 6.18 -7.02
N LEU A 43 7.19 6.13 -8.06
CA LEU A 43 8.49 6.81 -8.08
C LEU A 43 8.39 8.33 -7.91
N ASP A 44 7.21 8.92 -8.14
CA ASP A 44 6.93 10.33 -7.81
C ASP A 44 7.04 10.66 -6.30
N LEU A 45 7.11 9.64 -5.44
CA LEU A 45 7.33 9.79 -4.01
C LEU A 45 8.82 9.88 -3.66
N GLU A 46 9.73 9.39 -4.50
CA GLU A 46 11.18 9.41 -4.26
C GLU A 46 11.72 10.80 -3.86
N PRO A 47 11.44 11.89 -4.59
CA PRO A 47 11.90 13.23 -4.19
C PRO A 47 11.23 13.77 -2.92
N LYS A 48 10.15 13.14 -2.43
CA LYS A 48 9.41 13.59 -1.23
C LYS A 48 9.87 12.91 0.05
N GLY A 49 10.50 11.76 -0.06
CA GLY A 49 11.06 11.02 1.07
C GLY A 49 10.07 10.18 1.89
N PRO A 50 10.60 9.33 2.79
CA PRO A 50 9.82 8.37 3.57
C PRO A 50 8.88 9.03 4.57
N GLU A 51 9.27 10.15 5.20
CA GLU A 51 8.43 10.84 6.18
C GLU A 51 7.16 11.41 5.52
N TYR A 52 7.29 12.00 4.33
CA TYR A 52 6.13 12.46 3.57
C TYR A 52 5.19 11.29 3.23
N ALA A 53 5.74 10.17 2.74
CA ALA A 53 4.95 9.00 2.37
C ALA A 53 4.23 8.39 3.57
N TYR A 54 4.86 8.32 4.75
CA TYR A 54 4.25 7.82 5.99
C TYR A 54 3.00 8.61 6.40
N HIS A 55 3.00 9.94 6.24
CA HIS A 55 1.88 10.79 6.63
C HIS A 55 0.80 10.92 5.56
N ASN A 56 1.16 10.83 4.28
CA ASN A 56 0.28 11.19 3.17
C ASN A 56 -0.18 10.01 2.33
N CYS A 57 0.44 8.84 2.46
CA CYS A 57 0.18 7.69 1.59
C CYS A 57 -0.07 6.42 2.41
N CYS A 58 -0.90 5.54 1.86
CA CYS A 58 -1.13 4.22 2.41
C CYS A 58 -1.40 3.19 1.31
N LEU A 59 -1.13 1.92 1.60
CA LEU A 59 -1.49 0.80 0.75
C LEU A 59 -2.61 0.01 1.41
N CYS A 60 -3.57 -0.44 0.63
CA CYS A 60 -4.59 -1.35 1.15
C CYS A 60 -4.03 -2.77 1.31
N HIS A 61 -4.61 -3.55 2.21
CA HIS A 61 -4.17 -4.91 2.51
C HIS A 61 -4.16 -5.86 1.30
N LEU A 62 -4.93 -5.57 0.25
CA LEU A 62 -4.97 -6.37 -0.98
C LEU A 62 -3.63 -6.43 -1.73
N HIS A 63 -2.70 -5.52 -1.42
CA HIS A 63 -1.36 -5.50 -2.02
C HIS A 63 -0.34 -6.37 -1.28
N PHE A 64 -0.73 -7.00 -0.18
CA PHE A 64 0.14 -7.84 0.64
C PHE A 64 -0.36 -9.28 0.64
N GLU A 65 0.55 -10.24 0.69
CA GLU A 65 0.18 -11.62 0.97
C GLU A 65 -0.45 -11.74 2.37
N LYS A 66 -1.43 -12.65 2.53
CA LYS A 66 -2.16 -12.85 3.81
C LYS A 66 -1.24 -13.15 5.00
N LYS A 67 -0.06 -13.75 4.78
CA LYS A 67 0.94 -14.04 5.82
C LYS A 67 1.50 -12.77 6.48
N TRP A 68 1.45 -11.63 5.78
CA TRP A 68 2.08 -10.39 6.22
C TRP A 68 1.20 -9.53 7.11
N TYR A 69 -0.10 -9.81 7.23
CA TYR A 69 -0.98 -9.00 8.05
C TYR A 69 -1.92 -9.83 8.91
N ASN A 70 -2.31 -9.24 10.03
CA ASN A 70 -3.38 -9.73 10.88
C ASN A 70 -4.43 -8.63 11.01
N ILE A 71 -5.63 -8.93 10.54
CA ILE A 71 -6.80 -8.06 10.66
C ILE A 71 -7.75 -8.73 11.64
N ASN A 72 -8.07 -8.02 12.72
CA ASN A 72 -9.09 -8.44 13.67
C ASN A 72 -10.10 -7.31 13.91
N LYS A 73 -11.13 -7.57 14.73
CA LYS A 73 -12.21 -6.61 15.02
C LYS A 73 -11.73 -5.27 15.62
N ILE A 74 -10.53 -5.22 16.17
CA ILE A 74 -9.98 -4.05 16.89
C ILE A 74 -8.99 -3.29 16.00
N ARG A 75 -8.13 -4.00 15.27
CA ARG A 75 -7.03 -3.40 14.51
C ARG A 75 -6.55 -4.27 13.36
N ALA A 76 -5.97 -3.59 12.37
CA ALA A 76 -5.15 -4.20 11.34
C ALA A 76 -3.67 -3.93 11.65
N ARG A 77 -2.84 -4.97 11.59
CA ARG A 77 -1.39 -4.90 11.75
C ARG A 77 -0.69 -5.50 10.55
N LEU A 78 0.38 -4.85 10.13
CA LEU A 78 1.28 -5.34 9.10
C LEU A 78 2.60 -5.75 9.75
N HIS A 79 3.18 -6.85 9.28
CA HIS A 79 4.49 -7.31 9.68
C HIS A 79 5.56 -6.27 9.29
N PRO A 80 6.60 -6.04 10.11
CA PRO A 80 7.64 -5.06 9.79
C PRO A 80 8.32 -5.31 8.44
N ASP A 81 8.62 -6.58 8.12
CA ASP A 81 9.26 -7.00 6.86
C ASP A 81 8.29 -7.17 5.68
N ALA A 82 7.03 -6.76 5.82
CA ALA A 82 6.08 -6.90 4.73
C ALA A 82 6.47 -6.04 3.53
N ILE A 83 6.58 -6.67 2.37
CA ILE A 83 6.74 -6.01 1.07
C ILE A 83 5.45 -6.23 0.29
N PRO A 84 4.84 -5.17 -0.28
CA PRO A 84 3.68 -5.34 -1.13
C PRO A 84 4.12 -6.01 -2.44
N THR A 85 3.43 -7.07 -2.85
CA THR A 85 3.77 -7.87 -4.04
C THR A 85 2.58 -8.08 -4.96
N LEU A 86 1.36 -7.86 -4.46
CA LEU A 86 0.12 -8.13 -5.18
C LEU A 86 -0.36 -6.86 -5.87
N PHE A 87 0.21 -6.57 -7.04
CA PHE A 87 -0.30 -5.54 -7.94
C PHE A 87 -0.86 -6.28 -9.15
N GLY A 88 -2.15 -6.10 -9.44
CA GLY A 88 -2.81 -6.77 -10.55
C GLY A 88 -2.19 -6.33 -11.88
N VAL A 89 -1.12 -7.02 -12.28
CA VAL A 89 -0.54 -6.91 -13.62
C VAL A 89 -1.20 -8.02 -14.46
N HIS A 90 -2.43 -7.81 -14.90
CA HIS A 90 -2.86 -8.44 -16.15
C HIS A 90 -2.41 -7.53 -17.28
N ILE A 91 -1.08 -7.44 -17.48
CA ILE A 91 -0.57 -7.18 -18.82
C ILE A 91 -0.55 -8.56 -19.45
N ASN A 92 -1.33 -8.73 -20.50
CA ASN A 92 -1.46 -9.98 -21.24
C ASN A 92 -0.07 -10.61 -21.44
N LYS A 93 0.10 -11.86 -20.98
CA LYS A 93 0.99 -12.77 -21.69
C LYS A 93 0.37 -12.96 -23.06
N GLN A 94 0.85 -12.23 -24.05
CA GLN A 94 0.69 -12.61 -25.45
C GLN A 94 2.10 -12.89 -25.97
N GLU A 95 2.29 -14.20 -26.17
CA GLU A 95 3.20 -14.90 -27.08
C GLU A 95 4.71 -14.60 -27.03
#